data_AF-X1V313-F1
#
_entry.id   AF-X1V313-F1
#
_cell.length_a   1.000
_cell.length_b   1.000
_cell.length_c   1.000
_cell.angle_alpha   90.00
_cell.angle_beta   90.00
_cell.angle_gamma   90.00
#
_symmetry.space_group_name_H-M   'P 1'
#
loop_
_entity.id
_entity.type
_entity.pdbx_description
1 polymer ?
#
loop_
_entity_poly.entity_id
_entity_poly.type
_entity_poly.pdbx_seq_one_letter_code
_entity_poly.pdbx_strand_id
1 'polypeptide(L)'
;VKEQFGAEAILIGQGTGRDFESHFSRFGNMLGTPNMITAGHMCYLSRIAAALTTCGRHPAIDYGNNPKCIVMWGCNPLWTNPDEYKGVSFWRAYQKGAKLIVIDPRKGPQQFHVPNLPSRKALAAHGCVILWNIISLKL
;
A
#
# COMPACT_ATOMS: atom_id res chain seq x y z
N VAL A 1 -14.01 2.68 -36.47
CA VAL A 1 -14.33 2.12 -35.14
C VAL A 1 -15.38 2.96 -34.42
N LYS A 2 -15.09 4.19 -33.99
CA LYS A 2 -16.05 5.04 -33.26
C LYS A 2 -17.41 5.23 -33.97
N GLU A 3 -17.41 5.51 -35.27
CA GLU A 3 -18.66 5.69 -36.05
C GLU A 3 -19.48 4.41 -36.21
N GLN A 4 -18.84 3.24 -36.21
CA GLN A 4 -19.48 1.96 -36.47
C GLN A 4 -19.91 1.22 -35.20
N PHE A 5 -19.17 1.40 -34.10
CA PHE A 5 -19.31 0.60 -32.88
C PHE A 5 -19.42 1.43 -31.59
N GLY A 6 -19.44 2.77 -31.70
CA GLY A 6 -19.41 3.67 -30.53
C GLY A 6 -18.01 3.91 -29.99
N ALA A 7 -17.88 4.89 -29.09
CA ALA A 7 -16.60 5.21 -28.46
C ALA A 7 -16.22 4.16 -27.41
N GLU A 8 -17.21 3.51 -26.83
CA GLU A 8 -17.13 2.39 -25.90
C GLU A 8 -16.41 1.18 -26.52
N ALA A 9 -16.35 1.05 -27.84
CA ALA A 9 -15.55 0.00 -28.49
C ALA A 9 -14.03 0.23 -28.40
N ILE A 10 -13.58 1.38 -27.87
CA ILE A 10 -12.17 1.75 -27.78
C ILE A 10 -11.72 1.68 -26.33
N LEU A 11 -10.76 0.79 -26.04
CA LEU A 11 -10.07 0.74 -24.75
C LEU A 11 -8.73 1.47 -24.84
N ILE A 12 -8.46 2.34 -23.87
CA ILE A 12 -7.16 3.01 -23.74
C ILE A 12 -6.46 2.56 -22.46
N GLY A 13 -5.16 2.27 -22.57
CA GLY A 13 -4.34 1.75 -21.49
C GLY A 13 -3.16 2.67 -21.17
N GLN A 14 -2.92 2.91 -19.88
CA GLN A 14 -1.73 3.61 -19.39
C GLN A 14 -0.94 2.72 -18.41
N GLY A 15 0.38 2.70 -18.58
CA GLY A 15 1.29 2.11 -17.60
C GLY A 15 1.44 3.00 -16.36
N THR A 16 2.67 3.12 -15.85
CA THR A 16 2.95 4.01 -14.72
C THR A 16 2.77 5.47 -15.12
N GLY A 17 1.88 6.19 -14.42
CA GLY A 17 1.76 7.63 -14.52
C GLY A 17 3.06 8.33 -14.13
N ARG A 18 3.68 9.00 -15.09
CA ARG A 18 4.82 9.92 -14.89
C ARG A 18 4.40 11.27 -15.46
N ASP A 19 3.65 12.04 -14.68
CA ASP A 19 3.18 13.40 -14.96
C ASP A 19 2.11 13.59 -16.06
N PHE A 20 1.77 12.54 -16.83
CA PHE A 20 0.78 12.63 -17.93
C PHE A 20 -0.60 12.04 -17.62
N GLU A 21 -0.88 11.65 -16.37
CA GLU A 21 -2.18 11.08 -15.95
C GLU A 21 -3.38 11.98 -16.33
N SER A 22 -3.26 13.29 -16.12
CA SER A 22 -4.31 14.25 -16.48
C SER A 22 -4.59 14.31 -17.99
N HIS A 23 -3.56 14.14 -18.81
CA HIS A 23 -3.69 14.11 -20.27
C HIS A 23 -4.36 12.82 -20.72
N PHE A 24 -4.05 11.69 -20.07
CA PHE A 24 -4.67 10.40 -20.35
C PHE A 24 -6.19 10.45 -20.09
N SER A 25 -6.60 10.91 -18.90
CA SER A 25 -8.03 11.06 -18.58
C SER A 25 -8.72 12.06 -19.50
N ARG A 26 -8.07 13.18 -19.82
CA ARG A 26 -8.63 14.19 -20.74
C ARG A 26 -8.79 13.66 -22.15
N PHE A 27 -7.83 12.87 -22.64
CA PHE A 27 -7.93 12.23 -23.95
C PHE A 27 -9.10 11.26 -24.01
N GLY A 28 -9.27 10.38 -23.02
CA GLY A 28 -10.42 9.46 -22.98
C GLY A 28 -11.76 10.19 -22.93
N ASN A 29 -11.87 11.24 -22.13
CA ASN A 29 -13.07 12.08 -22.07
C ASN A 29 -13.39 12.77 -23.40
N MET A 30 -12.40 13.34 -24.11
CA MET A 30 -12.62 13.96 -25.43
C MET A 30 -12.90 12.93 -26.52
N LEU A 31 -12.28 11.75 -26.42
CA LEU A 31 -12.57 10.62 -27.28
C LEU A 31 -14.00 10.09 -27.04
N GLY A 32 -14.54 10.30 -25.83
CA GLY A 32 -15.87 9.88 -25.41
C GLY A 32 -15.92 8.42 -24.93
N THR A 33 -14.76 7.78 -24.71
CA THR A 33 -14.72 6.40 -24.23
C THR A 33 -14.68 6.35 -22.70
N PRO A 34 -15.54 5.56 -22.06
CA PRO A 34 -15.43 5.26 -20.63
C PRO A 34 -14.35 4.20 -20.34
N ASN A 35 -13.85 3.50 -21.36
CA ASN A 35 -12.98 2.32 -21.22
C ASN A 35 -11.52 2.72 -21.09
N MET A 36 -11.19 3.32 -19.94
CA MET A 36 -9.83 3.71 -19.57
C MET A 36 -9.28 2.82 -18.48
N ILE A 37 -8.11 2.21 -18.70
CA ILE A 37 -7.44 1.37 -17.72
C ILE A 37 -6.02 1.89 -17.44
N THR A 38 -5.66 2.00 -16.17
CA THR A 38 -4.29 2.33 -15.74
C THR A 38 -3.72 1.16 -14.95
N ALA A 39 -2.40 1.03 -14.84
CA ALA A 39 -1.80 0.03 -13.94
C ALA A 39 -2.26 0.17 -12.47
N GLY A 40 -2.80 1.35 -12.11
CA GLY A 40 -3.32 1.71 -10.80
C GLY A 40 -4.28 0.68 -10.20
N HIS A 41 -5.17 0.09 -11.00
CA HIS A 41 -6.19 -0.86 -10.51
C HIS A 41 -5.59 -2.11 -9.86
N MET A 42 -4.38 -2.53 -10.27
CA MET A 42 -3.67 -3.66 -9.67
C MET A 42 -2.64 -3.24 -8.63
N CYS A 43 -2.00 -2.07 -8.78
CA CYS A 43 -0.85 -1.71 -7.96
C CYS A 43 -1.18 -0.86 -6.73
N TYR A 44 -2.20 0.02 -6.78
CA TYR A 44 -2.36 1.06 -5.75
C TYR A 44 -3.80 1.47 -5.47
N LEU A 45 -4.66 1.52 -6.49
CA LEU A 45 -6.02 2.04 -6.36
C LEU A 45 -6.88 1.21 -5.41
N SER A 46 -6.68 -0.11 -5.33
CA SER A 46 -7.40 -0.95 -4.35
C SER A 46 -7.13 -0.50 -2.91
N ARG A 47 -5.91 -0.07 -2.61
CA ARG A 47 -5.54 0.47 -1.30
C ARG A 47 -6.15 1.84 -1.06
N ILE A 48 -6.10 2.72 -2.06
CA ILE A 48 -6.72 4.05 -1.99
C ILE A 48 -8.23 3.94 -1.79
N ALA A 49 -8.91 3.09 -2.56
CA ALA A 49 -10.35 2.85 -2.46
C ALA A 49 -10.74 2.37 -1.07
N ALA A 50 -10.00 1.39 -0.52
CA ALA A 50 -10.21 0.92 0.84
C ALA A 50 -10.03 2.04 1.86
N ALA A 51 -8.93 2.81 1.77
CA ALA A 51 -8.65 3.89 2.71
C ALA A 51 -9.64 5.07 2.63
N LEU A 52 -10.10 5.44 1.43
CA LEU A 52 -11.12 6.46 1.26
C LEU A 52 -12.46 6.00 1.86
N THR A 53 -12.81 4.73 1.69
CA THR A 53 -14.07 4.18 2.20
C THR A 53 -14.05 4.03 3.73
N THR A 54 -12.92 3.67 4.32
CA THR A 54 -12.81 3.41 5.77
C THR A 54 -12.38 4.63 6.58
N CYS A 55 -11.52 5.49 6.02
CA CYS A 55 -10.88 6.59 6.74
C CYS A 55 -11.16 7.96 6.10
N GLY A 56 -11.89 8.05 5.00
CA GLY A 56 -12.16 9.30 4.27
C GLY A 56 -10.95 9.90 3.53
N ARG A 57 -9.74 9.45 3.85
CA ARG A 57 -8.49 9.84 3.21
C ARG A 57 -7.47 8.73 3.37
N HIS A 58 -6.53 8.69 2.43
CA HIS A 58 -5.39 7.80 2.51
C HIS A 58 -4.43 8.17 3.68
N PRO A 59 -4.22 7.28 4.66
CA PRO A 59 -3.36 7.57 5.81
C PRO A 59 -1.88 7.41 5.45
N ALA A 60 -1.10 8.47 5.71
CA ALA A 60 0.35 8.42 5.66
C ALA A 60 0.93 7.91 6.99
N ILE A 61 2.03 7.15 6.91
CA ILE A 61 2.69 6.61 8.11
C ILE A 61 3.63 7.65 8.70
N ASP A 62 3.45 7.91 10.00
CA ASP A 62 4.28 8.84 10.75
C ASP A 62 5.35 8.11 11.58
N TYR A 63 6.47 7.78 10.94
CA TYR A 63 7.65 7.28 11.63
C TYR A 63 8.35 8.37 12.47
N GLY A 64 8.10 9.65 12.18
CA GLY A 64 8.74 10.79 12.84
C GLY A 64 8.28 10.98 14.28
N ASN A 65 7.02 10.65 14.55
CA ASN A 65 6.39 10.75 15.87
C ASN A 65 6.70 9.56 16.82
N ASN A 66 7.86 8.91 16.63
CA ASN A 66 8.41 7.87 17.51
C ASN A 66 7.37 6.79 17.92
N PRO A 67 6.81 6.03 16.96
CA PRO A 67 5.79 5.03 17.27
C PRO A 67 6.34 3.97 18.24
N LYS A 68 5.55 3.59 19.24
CA LYS A 68 5.92 2.53 20.19
C LYS A 68 5.82 1.13 19.58
N CYS A 69 5.06 0.99 18.50
CA CYS A 69 4.87 -0.27 17.79
C CYS A 69 4.67 0.02 16.29
N ILE A 70 5.28 -0.81 15.45
CA ILE A 70 5.13 -0.85 14.00
C ILE A 70 4.55 -2.21 13.64
N VAL A 71 3.45 -2.21 12.88
CA VAL A 71 2.85 -3.41 12.32
C VAL A 71 3.10 -3.39 10.81
N MET A 72 3.80 -4.40 10.32
CA MET A 72 4.02 -4.64 8.90
C MET A 72 3.11 -5.79 8.46
N TRP A 73 2.25 -5.53 7.48
CA TRP A 73 1.31 -6.52 6.96
C TRP A 73 1.51 -6.69 5.45
N GLY A 74 2.06 -7.84 5.05
CA GLY A 74 2.32 -8.17 3.64
C GLY A 74 3.24 -7.19 2.92
N CYS A 75 4.03 -6.41 3.66
CA CYS A 75 4.88 -5.36 3.12
C CYS A 75 6.31 -5.45 3.68
N ASN A 76 7.27 -4.96 2.90
CA ASN A 76 8.69 -5.01 3.22
C ASN A 76 9.41 -3.73 2.73
N PRO A 77 9.44 -2.65 3.53
CA PRO A 77 9.94 -1.36 3.09
C PRO A 77 11.47 -1.25 3.03
N LEU A 78 12.24 -2.18 3.64
CA LEU A 78 13.69 -2.19 3.46
C LEU A 78 14.10 -2.74 2.09
N TRP A 79 13.31 -3.63 1.49
CA TRP A 79 13.59 -4.18 0.16
C TRP A 79 12.90 -3.43 -0.96
N THR A 80 11.59 -3.23 -0.82
CA THR A 80 10.77 -2.68 -1.92
C THR A 80 10.71 -1.17 -1.89
N ASN A 81 10.95 -0.56 -0.71
CA ASN A 81 10.89 0.88 -0.46
C ASN A 81 9.72 1.58 -1.19
N PRO A 82 8.48 1.07 -1.03
CA PRO A 82 7.35 1.52 -1.81
C PRO A 82 7.00 2.95 -1.41
N ASP A 83 6.21 3.61 -2.24
CA ASP A 83 5.73 4.95 -1.94
C ASP A 83 5.07 4.96 -0.55
N GLU A 84 5.36 6.03 0.21
CA GLU A 84 4.96 6.24 1.62
C GLU A 84 5.72 5.43 2.68
N TYR A 85 6.25 4.25 2.35
CA TYR A 85 7.03 3.45 3.29
C TYR A 85 8.51 3.60 3.01
N LYS A 86 9.08 4.69 3.51
CA LYS A 86 10.53 4.91 3.38
C LYS A 86 11.28 4.00 4.36
N GLY A 87 12.06 3.08 3.81
CA GLY A 87 12.86 2.12 4.59
C GLY A 87 13.77 2.81 5.62
N VAL A 88 14.33 3.98 5.29
CA VAL A 88 15.18 4.76 6.21
C VAL A 88 14.39 5.27 7.42
N SER A 89 13.20 5.83 7.21
CA SER A 89 12.37 6.35 8.30
C SER A 89 11.86 5.22 9.20
N PHE A 90 11.44 4.11 8.58
CA PHE A 90 11.12 2.87 9.30
C PHE A 90 12.29 2.41 10.19
N TRP A 91 13.49 2.30 9.60
CA TRP A 91 14.67 1.80 10.31
C TRP A 91 15.03 2.68 11.50
N ARG A 92 14.97 4.01 11.34
CA ARG A 92 15.19 4.96 12.42
C ARG A 92 14.17 4.82 13.55
N ALA A 93 12.89 4.67 13.23
CA ALA A 93 11.85 4.44 14.24
C ALA A 93 12.07 3.12 14.99
N TYR A 94 12.48 2.08 14.28
CA TYR A 94 12.82 0.79 14.87
C TYR A 94 14.03 0.87 15.82
N GLN A 95 15.13 1.51 15.39
CA GLN A 95 16.32 1.71 16.23
C GLN A 95 16.04 2.52 17.51
N LYS A 96 15.03 3.40 17.49
CA LYS A 96 14.56 4.14 18.67
C LYS A 96 13.73 3.30 19.65
N GLY A 97 13.56 2.00 19.40
CA GLY A 97 12.90 1.07 20.32
C GLY A 97 11.45 0.74 19.99
N ALA A 98 10.97 1.04 18.77
CA ALA A 98 9.64 0.62 18.36
C ALA A 98 9.55 -0.92 18.29
N LYS A 99 8.52 -1.50 18.92
CA LYS A 99 8.25 -2.94 18.79
C LYS A 99 7.79 -3.26 17.37
N LEU A 100 8.27 -4.37 16.79
CA LEU A 100 7.94 -4.75 15.43
C LEU A 100 7.09 -6.03 15.39
N ILE A 101 5.95 -5.95 14.72
CA ILE A 101 5.10 -7.10 14.37
C ILE A 101 5.11 -7.25 12.85
N VAL A 102 5.40 -8.45 12.36
CA VAL A 102 5.45 -8.74 10.91
C VAL A 102 4.48 -9.87 10.60
N ILE A 103 3.51 -9.57 9.74
CA ILE A 103 2.53 -10.51 9.20
C ILE A 103 2.85 -10.66 7.71
N ASP A 104 3.65 -11.67 7.37
CA ASP A 104 4.06 -11.94 6.00
C ASP A 104 4.21 -13.47 5.83
N PRO A 105 3.61 -14.08 4.79
CA PRO A 105 3.78 -15.52 4.54
C PRO A 105 5.24 -15.89 4.23
N ARG A 106 6.03 -14.95 3.71
CA ARG A 106 7.45 -15.13 3.46
C ARG A 106 8.25 -14.75 4.70
N LYS A 107 9.29 -15.53 4.99
CA LYS A 107 10.31 -15.11 5.95
C LYS A 107 11.19 -14.04 5.30
N GLY A 108 10.90 -12.78 5.60
CA GLY A 108 11.68 -11.63 5.12
C GLY A 108 12.91 -11.32 5.98
N PRO A 109 13.88 -10.52 5.50
CA PRO A 109 15.10 -10.16 6.22
C PRO A 109 14.81 -9.39 7.51
N GLN A 110 13.65 -8.74 7.66
CA GLN A 110 13.23 -8.14 8.94
C GLN A 110 13.00 -9.19 10.03
N GLN A 111 12.72 -10.44 9.65
CA GLN A 111 12.61 -11.55 10.58
C GLN A 111 13.97 -12.20 10.88
N PHE A 112 14.97 -12.06 9.98
CA PHE A 112 16.32 -12.63 10.13
C PHE A 112 17.36 -11.66 10.72
N HIS A 113 17.24 -10.36 10.43
CA HIS A 113 18.24 -9.34 10.74
C HIS A 113 17.99 -8.66 12.09
N VAL A 114 17.39 -9.38 13.05
CA VAL A 114 17.29 -8.89 14.43
C VAL A 114 18.20 -9.68 15.35
N PRO A 115 19.52 -9.44 15.31
CA PRO A 115 20.46 -10.14 16.19
C PRO A 115 20.30 -9.75 17.67
N ASN A 116 19.54 -8.69 18.00
CA ASN A 116 19.35 -8.20 19.37
C ASN A 116 17.92 -7.65 19.60
N LEU A 117 16.91 -8.52 19.65
CA LEU A 117 15.58 -8.16 20.18
C LEU A 117 15.53 -8.64 21.65
N PRO A 118 15.78 -7.77 22.65
CA PRO A 118 15.53 -8.12 24.03
C PRO A 118 14.01 -8.23 24.19
N SER A 119 13.55 -9.47 24.37
CA SER A 119 12.17 -9.88 24.67
C SER A 119 11.13 -9.85 23.53
N ARG A 120 10.87 -11.06 23.02
CA ARG A 120 9.55 -11.65 22.72
C ARG A 120 8.78 -11.18 21.47
N LYS A 121 8.61 -12.17 20.56
CA LYS A 121 7.52 -12.40 19.58
C LYS A 121 7.46 -11.49 18.33
N ALA A 122 8.28 -11.81 17.33
CA ALA A 122 7.77 -11.75 15.96
C ALA A 122 6.74 -12.87 15.81
N LEU A 123 5.46 -12.57 16.02
CA LEU A 123 4.39 -13.51 15.73
C LEU A 123 4.23 -13.55 14.21
N ALA A 124 4.86 -14.52 13.55
CA ALA A 124 4.57 -14.85 12.17
C ALA A 124 3.13 -15.38 12.12
N ALA A 125 2.16 -14.50 11.85
CA ALA A 125 0.79 -14.91 11.61
C ALA A 125 0.71 -15.58 10.24
N HIS A 126 1.01 -16.88 10.22
CA HIS A 126 0.69 -17.75 9.10
C HIS A 126 -0.82 -18.01 9.13
N GLY A 127 -1.57 -17.31 8.29
CA GLY A 127 -2.97 -17.62 8.07
C GLY A 127 -3.91 -16.42 8.25
N CYS A 128 -4.76 -16.28 7.24
CA CYS A 128 -6.02 -15.56 7.22
C CYS A 128 -6.72 -15.48 8.59
N VAL A 129 -7.47 -14.39 8.84
CA VAL A 129 -8.35 -14.15 10.02
C VAL A 129 -7.69 -13.45 11.23
N ILE A 130 -7.25 -12.20 11.07
CA ILE A 130 -7.23 -11.23 12.20
C ILE A 130 -7.71 -9.86 11.69
N LEU A 131 -8.93 -9.81 11.14
CA LEU A 131 -9.59 -8.54 10.83
C LEU A 131 -10.57 -8.08 11.93
N TRP A 132 -10.77 -8.87 12.98
CA TRP A 132 -11.85 -8.62 13.95
C TRP A 132 -11.41 -8.08 15.32
N ASN A 133 -10.12 -8.18 15.68
CA ASN A 133 -9.67 -7.84 17.04
C ASN A 133 -8.91 -6.52 17.20
N ILE A 134 -8.72 -5.73 16.13
CA ILE A 134 -8.01 -4.44 16.24
C ILE A 134 -8.97 -3.27 16.49
N ILE A 135 -10.26 -3.43 16.19
CA ILE A 135 -11.29 -2.40 16.48
C ILE A 135 -11.68 -2.37 17.96
N SER A 136 -11.47 -3.45 18.74
CA SER A 136 -11.83 -3.51 20.17
C SER A 136 -10.73 -3.04 21.13
N LEU A 137 -9.60 -2.49 20.67
CA LEU A 137 -8.54 -2.00 21.57
C LEU A 137 -8.57 -0.49 21.84
N LYS A 138 -9.60 0.22 21.35
CA LYS A 138 -9.97 1.58 21.79
C LYS A 138 -11.48 1.81 21.65
N LEU A 139 -12.25 1.15 22.51
CA LEU A 139 -13.43 1.72 23.16
C LEU A 139 -13.27 1.50 24.66
#